data_AF-A0A3D0NXJ9-F1
#
_entry.id   AF-A0A3D0NXJ9-F1
#
_cell.length_a   1.000
_cell.length_b   1.000
_cell.length_c   1.000
_cell.angle_alpha   90.00
_cell.angle_beta   90.00
_cell.angle_gamma   90.00
#
_symmetry.space_group_name_H-M   'P 1'
#
loop_
_entity.id
_entity.type
_entity.pdbx_description
1 polymer ?
#
loop_
_entity_poly.entity_id
_entity_poly.type
_entity_poly.pdbx_seq_one_letter_code
_entity_poly.pdbx_strand_id
1 'polypeptide(L)'
;MKRQEAIQMLVNKAQLLQEIPKRSDFSGDEVCFIKQKLGPWPRALEAAGLKEPPAVSAQEKSRLKREKRRLALKQLKKASDSSEKTG
;
A
#
# COMPACT_ATOMS: atom_id res chain seq x y z
N MET A 1 -20.27 -5.82 -13.04
CA MET A 1 -19.89 -7.22 -13.36
C MET A 1 -18.38 -7.47 -13.35
N LYS A 2 -17.56 -6.77 -14.17
CA LYS A 2 -16.11 -7.06 -14.32
C LYS A 2 -15.24 -6.98 -13.05
N ARG A 3 -15.68 -6.26 -12.00
CA ARG A 3 -14.98 -6.21 -10.70
C ARG A 3 -15.10 -7.52 -9.92
N GLN A 4 -16.28 -8.12 -9.93
CA GLN A 4 -16.55 -9.38 -9.21
C GLN A 4 -15.81 -10.54 -9.88
N GLU A 5 -15.71 -10.53 -11.20
CA GLU A 5 -14.92 -11.47 -11.98
C GLU A 5 -13.44 -11.46 -11.56
N ALA A 6 -12.83 -10.29 -11.46
CA ALA A 6 -11.45 -10.17 -10.97
C ALA A 6 -11.26 -10.68 -9.53
N ILE A 7 -12.27 -10.51 -8.66
CA ILE A 7 -12.27 -11.06 -7.30
C ILE A 7 -12.34 -12.60 -7.38
N GLN A 8 -13.24 -13.14 -8.20
CA GLN A 8 -13.42 -14.58 -8.33
C GLN A 8 -12.16 -15.28 -8.87
N MET A 9 -11.44 -14.64 -9.80
CA MET A 9 -10.15 -15.15 -10.29
C MET A 9 -9.14 -15.32 -9.15
N LEU A 10 -9.04 -14.34 -8.25
CA LEU A 10 -8.16 -14.41 -7.09
C LEU A 10 -8.61 -15.49 -6.10
N VAL A 11 -9.91 -15.56 -5.78
CA VAL A 11 -10.47 -16.54 -4.83
C VAL A 11 -10.30 -17.96 -5.36
N ASN A 12 -10.64 -18.21 -6.62
CA ASN A 12 -10.50 -19.53 -7.25
C ASN A 12 -9.05 -19.99 -7.24
N LYS A 13 -8.11 -19.09 -7.56
CA LYS A 13 -6.68 -19.42 -7.54
C LYS A 13 -6.20 -19.71 -6.13
N ALA A 14 -6.65 -18.94 -5.15
CA ALA A 14 -6.31 -19.17 -3.75
C ALA A 14 -6.83 -20.52 -3.25
N GLN A 15 -8.06 -20.88 -3.61
CA GLN A 15 -8.64 -22.19 -3.30
C GLN A 15 -7.88 -23.33 -3.97
N LEU A 16 -7.46 -23.14 -5.23
CA LEU A 16 -6.67 -24.15 -5.96
C LEU A 16 -5.29 -24.37 -5.33
N LEU A 17 -4.62 -23.30 -4.92
CA LEU A 17 -3.28 -23.36 -4.32
C LEU A 17 -3.30 -23.64 -2.82
N GLN A 18 -4.47 -23.55 -2.17
CA GLN A 18 -4.62 -23.52 -0.71
C GLN A 18 -3.74 -22.45 -0.02
N GLU A 19 -3.33 -21.42 -0.78
CA GLU A 19 -2.43 -20.35 -0.36
C GLU A 19 -2.83 -19.03 -1.02
N ILE A 20 -2.31 -17.91 -0.50
CA ILE A 20 -2.52 -16.58 -1.10
C ILE A 20 -1.75 -16.52 -2.43
N PRO A 21 -2.43 -16.34 -3.57
CA PRO A 21 -1.80 -16.40 -4.86
C PRO A 21 -0.91 -15.17 -5.10
N LYS A 22 0.26 -15.42 -5.65
CA LYS A 22 1.27 -14.44 -6.04
C LYS A 22 0.98 -13.95 -7.45
N ARG A 23 1.56 -12.80 -7.80
CA ARG A 23 1.45 -12.22 -9.16
C ARG A 23 1.97 -13.17 -10.24
N SER A 24 2.96 -13.99 -9.91
CA SER A 24 3.56 -14.99 -10.80
C SER A 24 2.64 -16.16 -11.12
N ASP A 25 1.57 -16.35 -10.34
CA ASP A 25 0.66 -17.48 -10.50
C ASP A 25 -0.42 -17.21 -11.57
N PHE A 26 -0.38 -16.02 -12.18
CA PHE A 26 -1.28 -15.54 -13.21
C PHE A 26 -0.48 -15.10 -14.44
N SER A 27 -1.10 -15.21 -15.60
CA SER A 27 -0.57 -14.66 -16.85
C SER A 27 -0.55 -13.13 -16.84
N GLY A 28 0.25 -12.53 -17.73
CA GLY A 28 0.37 -11.07 -17.85
C GLY A 28 -0.97 -10.37 -18.07
N ASP A 29 -1.84 -10.97 -18.88
CA ASP A 29 -3.17 -10.44 -19.20
C ASP A 29 -4.10 -10.49 -18.00
N GLU A 30 -4.10 -11.60 -17.25
CA GLU A 30 -4.88 -11.74 -16.03
C GLU A 30 -4.42 -10.74 -14.96
N VAL A 31 -3.10 -10.59 -14.76
CA VAL A 31 -2.54 -9.59 -13.84
C VAL A 31 -2.95 -8.19 -14.27
N CYS A 32 -2.91 -7.89 -15.56
CA CYS A 32 -3.34 -6.60 -16.11
C CYS A 32 -4.82 -6.34 -15.83
N PHE A 33 -5.69 -7.32 -16.11
CA PHE A 33 -7.12 -7.25 -15.88
C PHE A 33 -7.44 -7.03 -14.39
N ILE A 34 -6.87 -7.87 -13.51
CA ILE A 34 -7.05 -7.77 -12.06
C ILE A 34 -6.63 -6.39 -11.57
N LYS A 35 -5.47 -5.89 -12.02
CA LYS A 35 -4.99 -4.55 -11.64
C LYS A 35 -5.89 -3.44 -12.13
N GLN A 36 -6.38 -3.52 -13.36
CA GLN A 36 -7.28 -2.52 -13.92
C GLN A 36 -8.61 -2.45 -13.15
N LYS A 37 -9.09 -3.57 -12.58
CA LYS A 37 -10.39 -3.63 -11.89
C LYS A 37 -10.30 -3.42 -10.38
N LEU A 38 -9.24 -3.90 -9.74
CA LEU A 38 -9.09 -3.89 -8.28
C LEU A 38 -7.97 -2.96 -7.78
N GLY A 39 -7.19 -2.39 -8.70
CA GLY A 39 -6.09 -1.49 -8.38
C GLY A 39 -4.77 -2.24 -8.11
N PRO A 40 -3.85 -1.66 -7.33
CA PRO A 40 -2.56 -2.29 -7.06
C PRO A 40 -2.75 -3.66 -6.37
N TRP A 41 -1.83 -4.60 -6.65
CA TRP A 41 -1.97 -6.00 -6.22
C TRP A 41 -2.34 -6.22 -4.75
N PRO A 42 -1.73 -5.53 -3.76
CA PRO A 42 -2.15 -5.68 -2.36
C PRO A 42 -3.62 -5.34 -2.14
N ARG A 43 -4.11 -4.28 -2.79
CA ARG A 43 -5.51 -3.86 -2.69
C ARG A 43 -6.46 -4.83 -3.40
N ALA A 44 -5.98 -5.49 -4.44
CA ALA A 44 -6.72 -6.57 -5.09
C ALA A 44 -6.89 -7.79 -4.16
N LEU A 45 -5.82 -8.18 -3.44
CA LEU A 45 -5.89 -9.25 -2.43
C LEU A 45 -6.81 -8.87 -1.25
N GLU A 46 -6.75 -7.63 -0.79
CA GLU A 46 -7.66 -7.10 0.23
C GLU A 46 -9.12 -7.12 -0.25
N ALA A 47 -9.38 -6.73 -1.50
CA ALA A 47 -10.72 -6.75 -2.10
C ALA A 47 -11.26 -8.18 -2.28
N ALA A 48 -10.39 -9.17 -2.42
CA ALA A 48 -10.73 -10.59 -2.48
C ALA A 48 -10.81 -11.25 -1.10
N GLY A 49 -10.56 -10.52 0.00
CA GLY A 49 -10.55 -11.07 1.36
C GLY A 49 -9.37 -12.01 1.64
N LEU A 50 -8.36 -12.04 0.76
CA LEU A 50 -7.18 -12.91 0.89
C LEU A 50 -6.09 -12.29 1.75
N LYS A 51 -6.19 -10.99 2.05
CA LYS A 51 -5.20 -10.26 2.85
C LYS A 51 -5.89 -9.23 3.72
N GLU A 52 -5.50 -9.16 4.99
CA GLU A 52 -5.96 -8.12 5.88
C GLU A 52 -5.40 -6.74 5.47
N PRO A 53 -6.23 -5.69 5.49
CA PRO A 53 -5.75 -4.34 5.25
C PRO A 53 -4.77 -3.94 6.36
N PRO A 54 -3.75 -3.12 6.05
CA PRO A 54 -2.82 -2.65 7.07
C PRO A 54 -3.53 -1.84 8.15
N ALA A 55 -3.14 -2.03 9.42
CA ALA A 55 -3.71 -1.35 10.59
C ALA A 55 -3.68 0.20 10.49
N VAL A 56 -2.74 0.74 9.71
CA VAL A 56 -2.63 2.17 9.42
C VAL A 56 -2.80 2.40 7.92
N SER A 57 -3.76 3.25 7.57
CA SER A 57 -4.05 3.63 6.19
C SER A 57 -2.83 4.29 5.52
N ALA A 58 -2.75 4.21 4.19
CA ALA A 58 -1.71 4.88 3.43
C ALA A 58 -1.72 6.41 3.63
N GLN A 59 -2.90 6.98 3.82
CA GLN A 59 -3.08 8.41 4.12
C GLN A 59 -2.49 8.77 5.48
N GLU A 60 -2.74 7.95 6.49
CA GLU A 60 -2.21 8.16 7.83
C GLU A 60 -0.67 8.06 7.83
N LYS A 61 -0.11 7.05 7.15
CA LYS A 61 1.35 6.96 6.97
C LYS A 61 1.93 8.21 6.31
N SER A 62 1.23 8.74 5.30
CA SER A 62 1.65 9.97 4.61
C SER A 62 1.59 11.20 5.52
N ARG A 63 0.55 11.29 6.35
CA ARG A 63 0.40 12.34 7.37
C ARG A 63 1.55 12.29 8.38
N LEU A 64 1.80 11.13 8.99
CA LEU A 64 2.88 10.93 9.95
C LEU A 64 4.26 11.28 9.37
N LYS A 65 4.52 10.90 8.10
CA LYS A 65 5.76 11.26 7.42
C LYS A 65 5.92 12.77 7.25
N ARG A 66 4.85 13.48 6.88
CA ARG A 66 4.84 14.94 6.73
C ARG A 66 5.11 15.63 8.07
N GLU A 67 4.49 15.14 9.14
CA GLU A 67 4.70 15.69 10.48
C GLU A 67 6.12 15.49 10.98
N LYS A 68 6.69 14.28 10.82
CA LYS A 68 8.09 14.02 11.14
C LYS A 68 9.04 14.95 10.40
N ARG A 69 8.83 15.17 9.09
CA ARG A 69 9.63 16.11 8.31
C ARG A 69 9.51 17.54 8.84
N ARG A 70 8.30 17.99 9.18
CA ARG A 70 8.08 19.33 9.75
C ARG A 70 8.81 19.51 11.09
N LEU A 71 8.76 18.51 11.96
CA LEU A 71 9.46 18.54 13.25
C LEU A 71 10.97 18.55 13.07
N ALA A 72 11.51 17.71 12.19
CA ALA A 72 12.95 17.68 11.89
C ALA A 72 13.46 19.04 11.38
N LEU A 73 12.73 19.67 10.46
CA LEU A 73 13.07 21.01 9.96
C LEU A 73 13.03 22.09 11.05
N LYS A 74 12.03 22.04 11.94
CA LYS A 74 11.97 22.96 13.10
C LYS A 74 13.16 22.78 14.04
N GLN A 75 13.59 21.55 14.29
CA GLN A 75 14.74 21.26 15.15
C GLN A 75 16.04 21.79 14.53
N LEU A 76 16.26 21.57 13.23
CA LEU A 76 17.43 22.09 12.52
C LEU A 76 17.48 23.62 12.55
N LYS A 77 16.34 24.30 12.31
CA LYS A 77 16.27 25.76 12.38
C LYS A 77 16.54 26.30 13.79
N LYS A 78 16.08 25.59 14.82
CA LYS A 78 16.37 25.95 16.22
C LYS A 78 17.86 25.79 16.55
N ALA A 79 18.48 24.72 16.05
CA ALA A 79 19.90 24.46 16.25
C ALA A 79 20.78 25.52 15.55
N SER A 80 20.43 25.96 14.34
CA SER A 80 21.17 27.04 13.65
C SER A 80 21.04 28.38 14.36
N ASP A 81 19.84 28.76 14.78
CA ASP A 81 19.56 30.03 15.50
C ASP A 81 20.27 30.09 16.86
N SER A 82 20.44 28.94 17.52
CA SER A 82 21.16 28.85 18.80
C SER A 82 22.68 28.94 18.65
N SER A 83 23.24 28.66 17.47
CA SER A 83 24.67 28.74 17.19
C SER A 83 25.13 30.16 16.81
N GLU A 84 24.23 31.02 16.35
CA GLU A 84 24.52 32.42 15.99
C GLU A 84 24.50 33.37 17.21
N LYS A 85 23.99 32.91 18.36
CA LYS A 85 23.77 33.75 19.56
C LYS A 85 24.86 33.67 20.62
N THR A 86 25.93 32.90 20.38
CA THR A 86 27.06 32.69 21.31
C THR A 86 28.41 33.16 20.73
N GLY A 87 28.40 33.98 19.69
CA GLY A 87 29.60 34.57 19.06
C GLY A 87 29.73 36.06 19.36
#